data_AF-A0A6F8XNW5-F1
#
_entry.id   AF-A0A6F8XNW5-F1
#
_cell.length_a   1.000
_cell.length_b   1.000
_cell.length_c   1.000
_cell.angle_alpha   90.00
_cell.angle_beta   90.00
_cell.angle_gamma   90.00
#
_symmetry.space_group_name_H-M   'P 1'
#
loop_
_entity.id
_entity.type
_entity.pdbx_description
1 polymer ?
#
loop_
_entity_poly.entity_id
_entity_poly.type
_entity_poly.pdbx_seq_one_letter_code
_entity_poly.pdbx_strand_id
1 'polypeptide(L)'
;MTVFTPPRSPLVDDALELARRWCAGHTIDGAPALRHAVEVAITLDRYVPGTPAEIIAAALLHDAPELAVDVDLDQVLTDRFGPSTTRVVRALEREHAALGQTPAPPVDAGDVVTLAASTADKIVSLGSVLRRASFAGDRAAYWRARRPFLDLVSYFRAFHTAAHQALPDEMAAALDRLVTDAEQIRATLA
;
A
#
# COMPACT_ATOMS: atom_id res chain seq x y z
N MET A 1 -21.09 -2.07 0.90
CA MET A 1 -20.68 -1.94 2.31
C MET A 1 -19.17 -2.15 2.35
N THR A 2 -18.47 -1.48 3.26
CA THR A 2 -17.00 -1.57 3.40
C THR A 2 -16.65 -2.16 4.76
N VAL A 3 -15.41 -2.62 4.96
CA VAL A 3 -14.87 -3.01 6.28
C VAL A 3 -15.09 -1.97 7.40
N PHE A 4 -15.31 -0.70 7.07
CA PHE A 4 -15.61 0.37 8.02
C PHE A 4 -17.10 0.59 8.32
N THR A 5 -18.02 -0.15 7.69
CA THR A 5 -19.46 -0.04 7.95
C THR A 5 -19.82 -0.72 9.27
N PRO A 6 -20.52 -0.04 10.20
CA PRO A 6 -20.93 -0.65 11.48
C PRO A 6 -21.91 -1.83 11.31
N PRO A 7 -21.90 -2.81 12.25
CA PRO A 7 -20.92 -2.97 13.33
C PRO A 7 -19.56 -3.45 12.79
N ARG A 8 -18.48 -2.77 13.18
CA ARG A 8 -17.11 -3.13 12.80
C ARG A 8 -16.34 -3.67 14.00
N SER A 9 -15.25 -4.39 13.74
CA SER A 9 -14.40 -4.97 14.78
C SER A 9 -13.76 -3.86 15.63
N PRO A 10 -13.72 -3.99 16.98
CA PRO A 10 -13.00 -3.07 17.86
C PRO A 10 -11.53 -2.89 17.49
N LEU A 11 -10.87 -3.95 16.99
CA LEU A 11 -9.48 -3.86 16.52
C LEU A 11 -9.32 -2.87 15.36
N VAL A 12 -10.31 -2.81 14.46
CA VAL A 12 -10.31 -1.88 13.33
C VAL A 12 -10.59 -0.45 13.79
N ASP A 13 -11.43 -0.27 14.82
CA ASP A 13 -11.63 1.03 15.47
C ASP A 13 -10.33 1.56 16.09
N ASP A 14 -9.66 0.74 16.89
CA ASP A 14 -8.40 1.10 17.56
C ASP A 14 -7.28 1.41 16.55
N ALA A 15 -7.17 0.60 15.49
CA ALA A 15 -6.21 0.82 14.42
C ALA A 15 -6.50 2.14 13.66
N LEU A 16 -7.77 2.45 13.40
CA LEU A 16 -8.16 3.70 12.74
C LEU A 16 -7.87 4.93 13.61
N GLU A 17 -8.03 4.83 14.93
CA GLU A 17 -7.65 5.89 15.86
C GLU A 17 -6.13 6.13 15.86
N LEU A 18 -5.33 5.06 15.90
CA LEU A 18 -3.87 5.17 15.80
C LEU A 18 -3.43 5.74 14.45
N ALA A 19 -3.97 5.21 13.35
CA ALA A 19 -3.68 5.71 12.01
C ALA A 19 -4.01 7.21 11.91
N ARG A 20 -5.13 7.67 12.48
CA ARG A 20 -5.47 9.10 12.51
C ARG A 20 -4.42 9.94 13.23
N ARG A 21 -3.88 9.45 14.35
CA ARG A 21 -2.85 10.17 15.12
C ARG A 21 -1.52 10.20 14.37
N TRP A 22 -1.04 9.05 13.92
CA TRP A 22 0.27 8.94 13.29
C TRP A 22 0.30 9.55 11.87
N CYS A 23 -0.80 9.50 11.13
CA CYS A 23 -0.88 10.15 9.82
C CYS A 23 -1.08 11.68 9.89
N ALA A 24 -1.27 12.26 11.07
CA ALA A 24 -1.62 13.67 11.20
C ALA A 24 -0.50 14.59 10.68
N GLY A 25 -0.83 15.43 9.68
CA GLY A 25 0.14 16.35 9.06
C GLY A 25 1.02 15.71 7.98
N HIS A 26 0.90 14.40 7.74
CA HIS A 26 1.67 13.70 6.71
C HIS A 26 0.92 13.57 5.38
N THR A 27 1.68 13.44 4.30
CA THR A 27 1.14 13.24 2.94
C THR A 27 1.84 12.09 2.24
N ILE A 28 1.07 11.24 1.56
CA ILE A 28 1.55 10.12 0.72
C ILE A 28 0.94 10.31 -0.67
N ASP A 29 1.76 10.20 -1.72
CA ASP A 29 1.42 10.51 -3.12
C ASP A 29 0.78 11.90 -3.33
N GLY A 30 1.07 12.80 -2.37
CA GLY A 30 0.54 14.14 -2.23
C GLY A 30 -0.95 14.23 -1.86
N ALA A 31 -1.54 13.16 -1.33
CA ALA A 31 -2.81 13.15 -0.61
C ALA A 31 -2.55 13.01 0.92
N PRO A 32 -3.53 13.32 1.79
CA PRO A 32 -3.37 13.07 3.22
C PRO A 32 -3.09 11.60 3.53
N ALA A 33 -2.09 11.30 4.37
CA ALA A 33 -1.65 9.93 4.64
C ALA A 33 -2.77 9.02 5.20
N LEU A 34 -3.65 9.56 6.07
CA LEU A 34 -4.79 8.78 6.59
C LEU A 34 -5.73 8.30 5.48
N ARG A 35 -5.90 9.11 4.43
CA ARG A 35 -6.74 8.73 3.29
C ARG A 35 -6.13 7.55 2.55
N HIS A 36 -4.81 7.55 2.36
CA HIS A 36 -4.07 6.44 1.75
C HIS A 36 -4.32 5.14 2.54
N ALA A 37 -3.98 5.12 3.82
CA ALA A 37 -4.15 3.95 4.68
C ALA A 37 -5.60 3.38 4.68
N VAL A 38 -6.61 4.26 4.73
CA VAL A 38 -8.02 3.88 4.65
C VAL A 38 -8.37 3.30 3.28
N GLU A 39 -7.89 3.90 2.18
CA GLU A 39 -8.11 3.40 0.82
C GLU A 39 -7.42 2.03 0.63
N VAL A 40 -6.25 1.79 1.26
CA VAL A 40 -5.55 0.48 1.23
C VAL A 40 -6.37 -0.59 1.93
N ALA A 41 -6.84 -0.35 3.14
CA ALA A 41 -7.67 -1.29 3.89
C ALA A 41 -9.00 -1.63 3.16
N ILE A 42 -9.65 -0.63 2.55
CA ILE A 42 -10.86 -0.87 1.72
C ILE A 42 -10.52 -1.68 0.49
N THR A 43 -9.40 -1.38 -0.17
CA THR A 43 -8.96 -2.10 -1.37
C THR A 43 -8.65 -3.56 -1.05
N LEU A 44 -7.99 -3.82 0.08
CA LEU A 44 -7.73 -5.18 0.55
C LEU A 44 -9.03 -5.96 0.80
N ASP A 45 -9.95 -5.43 1.61
CA ASP A 45 -11.23 -6.10 1.91
C ASP A 45 -12.10 -6.31 0.67
N ARG A 46 -12.06 -5.36 -0.28
CA ARG A 46 -12.78 -5.48 -1.55
C ARG A 46 -12.32 -6.69 -2.35
N TYR A 47 -11.02 -6.92 -2.45
CA TYR A 47 -10.45 -7.98 -3.28
C TYR A 47 -10.28 -9.30 -2.53
N VAL A 48 -10.19 -9.26 -1.20
CA VAL A 48 -10.11 -10.42 -0.32
C VAL A 48 -11.21 -10.32 0.75
N PRO A 49 -12.49 -10.57 0.38
CA PRO A 49 -13.59 -10.45 1.33
C PRO A 49 -13.42 -11.40 2.52
N GLY A 50 -13.73 -10.91 3.73
CA GLY A 50 -13.55 -11.69 4.95
C GLY A 50 -12.11 -11.70 5.46
N THR A 51 -11.29 -10.74 5.02
CA THR A 51 -9.95 -10.52 5.58
C THR A 51 -10.03 -10.34 7.10
N PRO A 52 -9.22 -11.05 7.90
CA PRO A 52 -9.23 -10.93 9.36
C PRO A 52 -8.96 -9.50 9.84
N ALA A 53 -9.56 -9.13 10.97
CA ALA A 53 -9.47 -7.76 11.50
C ALA A 53 -8.02 -7.32 11.77
N GLU A 54 -7.16 -8.25 12.17
CA GLU A 54 -5.73 -8.03 12.41
C GLU A 54 -4.99 -7.64 11.13
N ILE A 55 -5.40 -8.17 9.98
CA ILE A 55 -4.79 -7.86 8.69
C ILE A 55 -5.34 -6.54 8.14
N ILE A 56 -6.62 -6.23 8.38
CA ILE A 56 -7.16 -4.88 8.10
C ILE A 56 -6.47 -3.83 8.97
N ALA A 57 -6.23 -4.12 10.25
CA ALA A 57 -5.45 -3.27 11.13
C ALA A 57 -4.01 -3.09 10.61
N ALA A 58 -3.38 -4.17 10.11
CA ALA A 58 -2.05 -4.09 9.50
C ALA A 58 -2.04 -3.19 8.27
N ALA A 59 -3.05 -3.31 7.40
CA ALA A 59 -3.20 -2.43 6.23
C ALA A 59 -3.41 -0.96 6.62
N LEU A 60 -4.16 -0.68 7.68
CA LEU A 60 -4.33 0.68 8.21
C LEU A 60 -3.03 1.26 8.80
N LEU A 61 -2.18 0.42 9.36
CA LEU A 61 -0.98 0.82 10.09
C LEU A 61 0.31 0.54 9.30
N HIS A 62 0.22 0.19 8.01
CA HIS A 62 1.39 -0.25 7.25
C HIS A 62 2.48 0.82 7.12
N ASP A 63 2.09 2.09 7.03
CA ASP A 63 3.03 3.23 6.99
C ASP A 63 3.51 3.67 8.38
N ALA A 64 3.00 3.07 9.47
CA ALA A 64 3.39 3.46 10.82
C ALA A 64 4.92 3.46 11.07
N PRO A 65 5.73 2.56 10.51
CA PRO A 65 7.20 2.63 10.65
C PRO A 65 7.81 3.95 10.18
N GLU A 66 7.20 4.62 9.20
CA GLU A 66 7.68 5.90 8.67
C GLU A 66 7.02 7.11 9.37
N LEU A 67 5.88 6.91 10.02
CA LEU A 67 5.01 7.99 10.52
C LEU A 67 4.93 8.07 12.05
N ALA A 68 5.15 6.96 12.76
CA ALA A 68 5.05 6.89 14.21
C ALA A 68 6.41 7.18 14.85
N VAL A 69 6.64 8.45 15.21
CA VAL A 69 7.88 8.91 15.84
C VAL A 69 7.86 8.61 17.35
N ASP A 70 9.02 8.24 17.91
CA ASP A 70 9.27 8.05 19.35
C ASP A 70 8.40 6.99 20.06
N VAL A 71 8.00 5.94 19.35
CA VAL A 71 7.26 4.80 19.94
C VAL A 71 7.99 3.47 19.73
N ASP A 72 7.86 2.56 20.69
CA ASP A 72 8.21 1.16 20.47
C ASP A 72 7.11 0.51 19.62
N LEU A 73 7.27 0.60 18.30
CA LEU A 73 6.25 0.17 17.36
C LEU A 73 5.98 -1.34 17.45
N ASP A 74 7.00 -2.17 17.68
CA ASP A 74 6.83 -3.63 17.75
C ASP A 74 6.02 -4.04 18.98
N GLN A 75 6.34 -3.44 20.13
CA GLN A 75 5.58 -3.60 21.36
C GLN A 75 4.12 -3.17 21.14
N VAL A 76 3.90 -1.96 20.61
CA VAL A 76 2.55 -1.41 20.40
C VAL A 76 1.74 -2.28 19.45
N LEU A 77 2.31 -2.70 18.32
CA LEU A 77 1.61 -3.52 17.33
C LEU A 77 1.28 -4.91 17.89
N THR A 78 2.24 -5.55 18.54
CA THR A 78 2.09 -6.91 19.04
C THR A 78 1.10 -6.97 20.20
N ASP A 79 1.19 -6.05 21.15
CA ASP A 79 0.35 -6.06 22.35
C ASP A 79 -1.10 -5.67 22.05
N ARG A 80 -1.33 -4.76 21.09
CA ARG A 80 -2.68 -4.26 20.78
C ARG A 80 -3.37 -4.99 19.65
N PHE A 81 -2.64 -5.44 18.63
CA PHE A 81 -3.21 -5.99 17.39
C PHE A 81 -2.74 -7.42 17.12
N GLY A 82 -1.77 -7.91 17.88
CA GLY A 82 -1.26 -9.28 17.78
C GLY A 82 -0.09 -9.43 16.80
N PRO A 83 0.62 -10.57 16.87
CA PRO A 83 1.85 -10.81 16.11
C PRO A 83 1.62 -10.83 14.59
N SER A 84 0.42 -11.21 14.14
CA SER A 84 0.08 -11.19 12.71
C SER A 84 0.12 -9.79 12.12
N THR A 85 -0.37 -8.78 12.86
CA THR A 85 -0.31 -7.38 12.44
C THR A 85 1.13 -6.90 12.36
N THR A 86 1.91 -7.12 13.42
CA THR A 86 3.34 -6.75 13.45
C THR A 86 4.12 -7.36 12.29
N ARG A 87 3.90 -8.65 12.03
CA ARG A 87 4.56 -9.37 10.93
C ARG A 87 4.29 -8.75 9.57
N VAL A 88 3.03 -8.42 9.27
CA VAL A 88 2.64 -7.80 8.00
C VAL A 88 3.19 -6.38 7.88
N VAL A 89 3.03 -5.55 8.92
CA VAL A 89 3.57 -4.17 8.91
C VAL A 89 5.08 -4.16 8.67
N ARG A 90 5.82 -5.03 9.37
CA ARG A 90 7.28 -5.14 9.18
C ARG A 90 7.68 -5.71 7.83
N ALA A 91 6.85 -6.56 7.22
CA ALA A 91 7.12 -7.05 5.88
C ALA A 91 6.94 -5.93 4.83
N LEU A 92 5.89 -5.10 4.96
CA LEU A 92 5.67 -3.94 4.11
C LEU A 92 6.77 -2.88 4.31
N GLU A 93 7.21 -2.62 5.55
CA GLU A 93 8.35 -1.73 5.83
C GLU A 93 9.62 -2.18 5.09
N ARG A 94 9.97 -3.48 5.19
CA ARG A 94 11.15 -4.01 4.50
C ARG A 94 11.05 -3.87 3.00
N GLU A 95 9.85 -4.06 2.46
CA GLU A 95 9.58 -3.86 1.05
C GLU A 95 9.75 -2.39 0.64
N HIS A 96 9.13 -1.46 1.37
CA HIS A 96 9.25 -0.02 1.17
C HIS A 96 10.72 0.43 1.22
N ALA A 97 11.49 -0.03 2.20
CA ALA A 97 12.92 0.24 2.33
C ALA A 97 13.76 -0.35 1.18
N ALA A 98 13.23 -1.35 0.48
CA ALA A 98 13.88 -1.97 -0.66
C ALA A 98 13.44 -1.41 -2.02
N LEU A 99 12.44 -0.53 -2.05
CA LEU A 99 12.05 0.18 -3.26
C LEU A 99 13.24 0.98 -3.79
N GLY A 100 13.56 0.79 -5.07
CA GLY A 100 14.67 1.48 -5.73
C GLY A 100 16.03 0.81 -5.57
N GLN A 101 16.14 -0.29 -4.81
CA GLN A 101 17.35 -1.12 -4.79
C GLN A 101 17.52 -1.84 -6.14
N THR A 102 18.76 -1.94 -6.62
CA THR A 102 19.11 -2.67 -7.85
C THR A 102 20.22 -3.68 -7.54
N PRO A 103 19.97 -5.00 -7.67
CA PRO A 103 18.70 -5.62 -8.07
C PRO A 103 17.61 -5.45 -7.00
N ALA A 104 16.34 -5.47 -7.41
CA ALA A 104 15.22 -5.52 -6.47
C ALA A 104 15.26 -6.83 -5.68
N PRO A 105 14.88 -6.84 -4.38
CA PRO A 105 14.78 -8.07 -3.64
C PRO A 105 13.69 -8.98 -4.24
N PRO A 106 13.83 -10.31 -4.06
CA PRO A 106 12.79 -11.24 -4.47
C PRO A 106 11.49 -10.99 -3.69
N VAL A 107 10.36 -11.12 -4.36
CA VAL A 107 9.03 -11.10 -3.73
C VAL A 107 8.73 -12.50 -3.22
N ASP A 108 8.43 -12.61 -1.92
CA ASP A 108 8.01 -13.88 -1.31
C ASP A 108 6.53 -14.16 -1.61
N ALA A 109 6.28 -15.00 -2.62
CA ALA A 109 4.93 -15.42 -3.00
C ALA A 109 4.30 -16.43 -2.02
N GLY A 110 5.06 -16.97 -1.06
CA GLY A 110 4.55 -17.93 -0.07
C GLY A 110 3.69 -17.29 1.02
N ASP A 111 3.89 -16.00 1.30
CA ASP A 111 3.15 -15.24 2.30
C ASP A 111 1.98 -14.47 1.67
N VAL A 112 0.93 -15.22 1.28
CA VAL A 112 -0.24 -14.71 0.55
C VAL A 112 -0.90 -13.51 1.25
N VAL A 113 -0.93 -13.50 2.59
CA VAL A 113 -1.55 -12.42 3.37
C VAL A 113 -0.78 -11.10 3.22
N THR A 114 0.54 -11.16 3.38
CA THR A 114 1.41 -9.98 3.18
C THR A 114 1.37 -9.55 1.72
N LEU A 115 1.38 -10.51 0.80
CA LEU A 115 1.33 -10.25 -0.64
C LEU A 115 0.05 -9.51 -1.04
N ALA A 116 -1.10 -9.90 -0.50
CA ALA A 116 -2.37 -9.22 -0.72
C ALA A 116 -2.36 -7.79 -0.14
N ALA A 117 -1.88 -7.60 1.09
CA ALA A 117 -1.78 -6.26 1.70
C ALA A 117 -0.85 -5.34 0.91
N SER A 118 0.32 -5.83 0.51
CA SER A 118 1.28 -5.09 -0.34
C SER A 118 0.72 -4.78 -1.73
N THR A 119 -0.06 -5.70 -2.31
CA THR A 119 -0.74 -5.45 -3.58
C THR A 119 -1.81 -4.37 -3.45
N ALA A 120 -2.57 -4.35 -2.35
CA ALA A 120 -3.56 -3.31 -2.09
C ALA A 120 -2.91 -1.92 -1.96
N ASP A 121 -1.79 -1.82 -1.25
CA ASP A 121 -0.98 -0.61 -1.17
C ASP A 121 -0.58 -0.11 -2.57
N LYS A 122 0.02 -0.99 -3.39
CA LYS A 122 0.43 -0.65 -4.76
C LYS A 122 -0.72 -0.19 -5.64
N ILE A 123 -1.88 -0.86 -5.58
CA ILE A 123 -3.07 -0.46 -6.34
C ILE A 123 -3.48 0.96 -5.98
N VAL A 124 -3.52 1.29 -4.68
CA VAL A 124 -3.89 2.63 -4.21
C VAL A 124 -2.84 3.67 -4.61
N SER A 125 -1.56 3.38 -4.37
CA SER A 125 -0.45 4.28 -4.68
C SER A 125 -0.36 4.59 -6.18
N LEU A 126 -0.29 3.56 -7.03
CA LEU A 126 -0.29 3.70 -8.49
C LEU A 126 -1.55 4.44 -8.97
N GLY A 127 -2.72 4.03 -8.50
CA GLY A 127 -4.00 4.64 -8.87
C GLY A 127 -4.06 6.12 -8.49
N SER A 128 -3.56 6.48 -7.31
CA SER A 128 -3.48 7.86 -6.84
C SER A 128 -2.59 8.71 -7.74
N VAL A 129 -1.36 8.24 -7.99
CA VAL A 129 -0.38 8.95 -8.83
C VAL A 129 -0.89 9.14 -10.26
N LEU A 130 -1.43 8.08 -10.87
CA LEU A 130 -1.94 8.11 -12.25
C LEU A 130 -3.16 9.02 -12.39
N ARG A 131 -4.12 8.92 -11.45
CA ARG A 131 -5.31 9.78 -11.43
C ARG A 131 -4.93 11.25 -11.25
N ARG A 132 -3.98 11.58 -10.39
CA ARG A 132 -3.58 12.99 -10.20
C ARG A 132 -2.87 13.55 -11.43
N ALA A 133 -2.14 12.72 -12.17
CA ALA A 133 -1.57 13.13 -13.44
C ALA A 133 -2.65 13.48 -14.49
N SER A 134 -3.81 12.81 -14.48
CA SER A 134 -4.91 13.13 -15.39
C SER A 134 -5.58 14.47 -15.10
N PHE A 135 -5.51 14.94 -13.85
CA PHE A 135 -6.03 16.25 -13.43
C PHE A 135 -4.96 17.36 -13.34
N ALA A 136 -3.69 17.06 -13.61
CA ALA A 136 -2.62 18.05 -13.53
C ALA A 136 -2.72 19.06 -14.69
N GLY A 137 -2.78 20.36 -14.35
CA GLY A 137 -2.79 21.44 -15.36
C GLY A 137 -1.52 21.49 -16.21
N ASP A 138 -0.38 21.13 -15.63
CA ASP A 138 0.88 20.86 -16.34
C ASP A 138 1.33 19.41 -16.07
N ARG A 139 1.02 18.52 -17.01
CA ARG A 139 1.38 17.10 -16.93
C ARG A 139 2.89 16.88 -16.99
N ALA A 140 3.63 17.69 -17.73
CA ALA A 140 5.08 17.54 -17.87
C ALA A 140 5.78 17.91 -16.56
N ALA A 141 5.39 19.03 -15.93
CA ALA A 141 5.89 19.40 -14.61
C ALA A 141 5.51 18.36 -13.53
N TYR A 142 4.28 17.83 -13.59
CA TYR A 142 3.83 16.78 -12.66
C TYR A 142 4.74 15.55 -12.67
N TRP A 143 5.07 15.03 -13.86
CA TRP A 143 5.93 13.86 -14.00
C TRP A 143 7.41 14.15 -13.73
N ARG A 144 7.89 15.35 -14.05
CA ARG A 144 9.26 15.76 -13.69
C ARG A 144 9.47 15.72 -12.18
N ALA A 145 8.49 16.18 -11.40
CA ALA A 145 8.53 16.12 -9.94
C ALA A 145 8.41 14.69 -9.37
N ARG A 146 8.03 13.71 -10.19
CA ARG A 146 7.78 12.32 -9.81
C ARG A 146 8.68 11.35 -10.55
N ARG A 147 9.89 11.78 -10.92
CA ARG A 147 10.87 10.88 -11.53
C ARG A 147 11.16 9.63 -10.69
N PRO A 148 11.30 9.71 -9.35
CA PRO A 148 11.51 8.52 -8.52
C PRO A 148 10.42 7.46 -8.69
N PHE A 149 9.15 7.86 -8.83
CA PHE A 149 8.05 6.93 -9.08
C PHE A 149 8.21 6.20 -10.43
N LEU A 150 8.63 6.92 -11.49
CA LEU A 150 8.84 6.32 -12.80
C LEU A 150 10.00 5.30 -12.79
N ASP A 151 11.02 5.55 -11.96
CA ASP A 151 12.14 4.64 -11.78
C ASP A 151 11.70 3.32 -11.11
N LEU A 152 10.64 3.34 -10.30
CA LEU A 152 10.05 2.15 -9.66
C LEU A 152 9.14 1.31 -10.57
N VAL A 153 8.79 1.77 -11.78
CA VAL A 153 7.84 1.05 -12.66
C VAL A 153 8.29 -0.39 -12.98
N SER A 154 9.59 -0.59 -13.22
CA SER A 154 10.15 -1.92 -13.46
C SER A 154 10.04 -2.84 -12.24
N TYR A 155 10.12 -2.27 -11.03
CA TYR A 155 9.89 -3.02 -9.81
C TYR A 155 8.43 -3.47 -9.70
N PHE A 156 7.45 -2.58 -9.95
CA PHE A 156 6.04 -2.96 -9.89
C PHE A 156 5.68 -4.06 -10.90
N ARG A 157 6.29 -4.04 -12.09
CA ARG A 157 6.15 -5.11 -13.08
C ARG A 157 6.71 -6.44 -12.56
N ALA A 158 7.93 -6.43 -12.01
CA ALA A 158 8.52 -7.63 -11.42
C ALA A 158 7.70 -8.17 -10.25
N PHE A 159 7.20 -7.29 -9.39
CA PHE A 159 6.31 -7.64 -8.29
C PHE A 159 5.04 -8.32 -8.81
N HIS A 160 4.35 -7.72 -9.79
CA HIS A 160 3.15 -8.32 -10.39
C HIS A 160 3.45 -9.71 -10.97
N THR A 161 4.54 -9.87 -11.71
CA THR A 161 4.94 -11.17 -12.27
C THR A 161 5.14 -12.22 -11.19
N ALA A 162 5.76 -11.87 -10.07
CA ALA A 162 5.95 -12.81 -8.95
C ALA A 162 4.64 -13.10 -8.19
N ALA A 163 3.75 -12.11 -8.07
CA ALA A 163 2.59 -12.18 -7.19
C ALA A 163 1.33 -12.78 -7.84
N HIS A 164 1.15 -12.61 -9.16
CA HIS A 164 -0.17 -12.78 -9.80
C HIS A 164 -0.82 -14.15 -9.59
N GLN A 165 -0.04 -15.24 -9.50
CA GLN A 165 -0.57 -16.59 -9.32
C GLN A 165 -1.08 -16.88 -7.92
N ALA A 166 -0.64 -16.11 -6.92
CA ALA A 166 -0.99 -16.28 -5.52
C ALA A 166 -2.16 -15.37 -5.08
N LEU A 167 -2.62 -14.48 -5.96
CA LEU A 167 -3.63 -13.47 -5.67
C LEU A 167 -4.97 -13.79 -6.36
N PRO A 168 -6.10 -13.24 -5.87
CA PRO A 168 -7.34 -13.26 -6.63
C PRO A 168 -7.16 -12.60 -8.01
N ASP A 169 -7.71 -13.24 -9.05
CA ASP A 169 -7.56 -12.80 -10.45
C ASP A 169 -7.90 -11.31 -10.66
N GLU A 170 -8.99 -10.84 -10.03
CA GLU A 170 -9.42 -9.46 -10.15
C GLU A 170 -8.44 -8.46 -9.55
N MET A 171 -7.74 -8.85 -8.47
CA MET A 171 -6.74 -8.03 -7.80
C MET A 171 -5.46 -7.97 -8.62
N ALA A 172 -5.00 -9.12 -9.11
CA ALA A 172 -3.85 -9.20 -10.00
C ALA A 172 -4.08 -8.36 -11.27
N ALA A 173 -5.25 -8.53 -11.91
CA ALA A 173 -5.63 -7.76 -13.08
C ALA A 173 -5.77 -6.24 -12.80
N ALA A 174 -6.19 -5.86 -11.59
CA ALA A 174 -6.23 -4.45 -11.20
C ALA A 174 -4.84 -3.84 -11.10
N LEU A 175 -3.89 -4.55 -10.48
CA LEU A 175 -2.50 -4.11 -10.45
C LEU A 175 -1.89 -4.07 -11.86
N ASP A 176 -2.10 -5.11 -12.67
CA ASP A 176 -1.55 -5.21 -14.03
C ASP A 176 -1.90 -4.01 -14.91
N ARG A 177 -3.18 -3.58 -14.88
CA ARG A 177 -3.63 -2.41 -15.63
C ARG A 177 -2.89 -1.14 -15.22
N LEU A 178 -2.77 -0.90 -13.91
CA LEU A 178 -2.09 0.29 -13.38
C LEU A 178 -0.60 0.28 -13.71
N VAL A 179 0.07 -0.87 -13.63
CA VAL A 179 1.48 -1.01 -14.00
C VAL A 179 1.66 -0.75 -15.50
N THR A 180 0.77 -1.30 -16.34
CA THR A 180 0.80 -1.09 -17.80
C THR A 180 0.63 0.38 -18.16
N ASP A 181 -0.31 1.09 -17.52
CA ASP A 181 -0.49 2.53 -17.72
C ASP A 181 0.77 3.32 -17.31
N ALA A 182 1.40 2.95 -16.19
CA ALA A 182 2.63 3.59 -15.73
C ALA A 182 3.83 3.33 -16.67
N GLU A 183 3.93 2.14 -17.26
CA GLU A 183 4.93 1.80 -18.28
C GLU A 183 4.76 2.65 -19.55
N GLN A 184 3.52 2.82 -20.02
CA GLN A 184 3.24 3.67 -21.19
C GLN A 184 3.64 5.14 -20.93
N ILE A 185 3.34 5.65 -19.74
CA ILE A 185 3.75 7.00 -19.33
C ILE A 185 5.28 7.09 -19.29
N ARG A 186 5.97 6.13 -18.66
CA ARG A 186 7.43 6.10 -18.59
C ARG A 186 8.04 6.10 -20.00
N ALA A 187 7.51 5.29 -20.92
CA ALA A 187 7.99 5.20 -22.29
C ALA A 187 7.78 6.50 -23.09
N THR A 188 6.70 7.24 -22.81
CA THR A 188 6.40 8.51 -23.49
C THR A 188 7.29 9.67 -22.99
N LEU A 189 7.83 9.55 -21.77
CA LEU A 189 8.65 10.57 -21.11
C LEU A 189 10.15 10.25 -21.11
N ALA A 190 10.55 9.10 -21.65
CA ALA A 190 11.93 8.69 -21.83
C ALA A 190 12.49 9.28 -23.14
#